data_AF-A0A6V8DRD6-F1
#
_entry.id   AF-A0A6V8DRD6-F1
#
_cell.length_a   1.000
_cell.length_b   1.000
_cell.length_c   1.000
_cell.angle_alpha   90.00
_cell.angle_beta   90.00
_cell.angle_gamma   90.00
#
_symmetry.space_group_name_H-M   'P 1'
#
loop_
_entity.id
_entity.type
_entity.pdbx_description
1 polymer ?
#
loop_
_entity_poly.entity_id
_entity_poly.type
_entity_poly.pdbx_seq_one_letter_code
_entity_poly.pdbx_strand_id
1 'polypeptide(L)'
;MNGAHTSPVHRTLTLSVLACLVCVAWSPVALADTAWKEDGWLTTTLAQDRLDLGDEFGCHSIPGLSWQADPGAVALECRTYIEERVRASSWDSRPISTYTPDGLTMAQHTTVAGQGFVVHGDQTGLSTTAWHNATDEPIDKWDWYNLGRRGGSLEQIIGSVEEVQTAVEQGGLVNLYWIGRVNDATIRHDRDITAYLSQVEDVWFTTWGEAWSYWTVNKCHEFSHSVRTEANQSILTFESLVTQECTSMNPEAWNVPVTWTLDFNGTDVVSVQGESGALANITGVRKSTEGYVQHPGEYLHLSVLNGHAVEITYNGTADYDVIGRTSFFNNHSTAVTIAAHETYDLFKWSKRFVDDDHLVFTWLVEPREGLGDSLWLQYVAVGVALSTIVGMLVVLKREGLGPLAKREDRTPQASSKPTEEP
;
A
#
# COMPACT_ATOMS: atom_id res chain seq x y z
N MET A 1 -34.60 41.34 46.23
CA MET A 1 -34.35 41.29 44.78
C MET A 1 -33.04 42.01 44.53
N ASN A 2 -31.91 41.29 44.60
CA ASN A 2 -30.59 41.85 44.32
C ASN A 2 -30.24 41.55 42.87
N GLY A 3 -30.42 42.52 42.00
CA GLY A 3 -29.91 42.47 40.63
C GLY A 3 -28.40 42.62 40.67
N ALA A 4 -27.68 41.53 40.40
CA ALA A 4 -26.25 41.56 40.18
C ALA A 4 -25.97 42.36 38.91
N HIS A 5 -25.56 43.63 39.07
CA HIS A 5 -25.00 44.41 37.99
C HIS A 5 -23.66 43.77 37.59
N THR A 6 -23.70 42.92 36.56
CA THR A 6 -22.49 42.46 35.90
C THR A 6 -21.80 43.65 35.25
N SER A 7 -20.57 43.92 35.69
CA SER A 7 -19.72 44.97 35.16
C SER A 7 -19.65 44.89 33.63
N PRO A 8 -19.70 46.02 32.89
CA PRO A 8 -19.61 46.03 31.42
C PRO A 8 -18.35 45.31 30.91
N VAL A 9 -17.30 45.20 31.74
CA VAL A 9 -16.05 44.51 31.44
C VAL A 9 -16.23 43.00 31.34
N HIS A 10 -17.06 42.40 32.21
CA HIS A 10 -17.36 40.96 32.14
C HIS A 10 -18.08 40.63 30.83
N ARG A 11 -19.02 41.47 30.40
CA ARG A 11 -19.72 41.28 29.13
C ARG A 11 -18.78 41.34 27.92
N THR A 12 -17.86 42.30 27.87
CA THR A 12 -16.84 42.36 26.81
C THR A 12 -15.90 41.17 26.83
N LEU A 13 -15.43 40.74 28.00
CA LEU A 13 -14.53 39.58 28.11
C LEU A 13 -15.24 38.30 27.65
N THR A 14 -16.48 38.08 28.09
CA THR A 14 -17.28 36.93 27.67
C THR A 14 -17.56 36.97 26.17
N LEU A 15 -17.87 38.14 25.59
CA LEU A 15 -18.07 38.29 24.15
C LEU A 15 -16.78 38.04 23.35
N SER A 16 -15.61 38.49 23.83
CA SER A 16 -14.33 38.22 23.19
C SER A 16 -13.95 36.75 23.25
N VAL A 17 -14.17 36.07 24.37
CA VAL A 17 -13.94 34.62 24.50
C VAL A 17 -14.90 33.84 23.60
N LEU A 18 -16.17 34.24 23.54
CA LEU A 18 -17.17 33.63 22.66
C LEU A 18 -16.82 33.83 21.17
N ALA A 19 -16.35 35.03 20.80
CA ALA A 19 -15.91 35.33 19.44
C ALA A 19 -14.68 34.51 19.05
N CYS A 20 -13.70 34.34 19.95
CA CYS A 20 -12.57 33.44 19.72
C CYS A 20 -13.02 31.98 19.53
N LEU A 21 -13.96 31.49 20.35
CA LEU A 21 -14.51 30.14 20.21
C LEU A 21 -15.27 29.95 18.89
N VAL A 22 -16.01 30.96 18.43
CA VAL A 22 -16.73 30.93 17.14
C VAL A 22 -15.77 31.02 15.96
N CYS A 23 -14.70 31.83 16.04
CA CYS A 23 -13.68 31.89 15.01
C CYS A 23 -12.92 30.56 14.86
N VAL A 24 -12.66 29.85 15.95
CA VAL A 24 -12.06 28.49 15.93
C VAL A 24 -13.01 27.47 15.31
N ALA A 25 -14.33 27.62 15.50
CA ALA A 25 -15.33 26.75 14.89
C ALA A 25 -15.52 27.00 13.37
N TRP A 26 -15.02 28.12 12.83
CA TRP A 26 -15.25 28.55 11.44
C TRP A 26 -13.99 28.51 10.56
N SER A 27 -12.91 27.84 10.99
CA SER A 27 -11.68 27.66 10.20
C SER A 27 -11.47 26.25 9.63
N PRO A 28 -12.43 25.60 8.94
CA PRO A 28 -12.20 24.27 8.38
C PRO A 28 -11.27 24.29 7.15
N VAL A 29 -11.16 25.43 6.45
CA VAL A 29 -10.43 25.51 5.17
C VAL A 29 -8.90 25.49 5.32
N ALA A 30 -8.37 25.96 6.45
CA ALA A 30 -6.93 25.93 6.72
C ALA A 30 -6.43 24.62 7.37
N LEU A 31 -7.36 23.77 7.84
CA LEU A 31 -7.04 22.47 8.43
C LEU A 31 -6.97 21.36 7.38
N ALA A 32 -7.75 21.48 6.28
CA ALA A 32 -7.78 20.50 5.20
C ALA A 32 -6.46 20.43 4.40
N ASP A 33 -5.81 21.58 4.13
CA ASP A 33 -4.49 21.64 3.46
C ASP A 33 -3.32 21.13 4.34
N THR A 34 -3.61 20.60 5.54
CA THR A 34 -2.59 20.19 6.53
C THR A 34 -2.76 18.77 7.08
N ALA A 35 -3.70 17.98 6.55
CA ALA A 35 -4.03 16.66 7.13
C ALA A 35 -2.90 15.64 6.93
N TRP A 36 -2.18 15.70 5.81
CA TRP A 36 -1.05 14.83 5.53
C TRP A 36 0.09 15.57 4.84
N LYS A 37 1.32 15.05 5.02
CA LYS A 37 2.52 15.47 4.30
C LYS A 37 2.94 14.34 3.36
N GLU A 38 3.33 14.71 2.16
CA GLU A 38 3.79 13.77 1.14
C GLU A 38 4.98 12.95 1.64
N ASP A 39 4.96 11.64 1.35
CA ASP A 39 6.14 10.81 1.47
C ASP A 39 7.01 10.99 0.21
N GLY A 40 7.96 11.91 0.29
CA GLY A 40 8.86 12.24 -0.82
C GLY A 40 9.75 11.09 -1.31
N TRP A 41 9.58 9.88 -0.79
CA TRP A 41 10.25 8.66 -1.22
C TRP A 41 9.67 8.06 -2.50
N LEU A 42 8.34 8.13 -2.69
CA LEU A 42 7.66 7.49 -3.84
C LEU A 42 8.17 8.01 -5.19
N THR A 43 8.71 9.23 -5.20
CA THR A 43 9.27 9.87 -6.40
C THR A 43 10.79 9.68 -6.54
N THR A 44 11.43 8.84 -5.73
CA THR A 44 12.89 8.65 -5.72
C THR A 44 13.32 7.40 -6.49
N THR A 45 14.62 7.31 -6.80
CA THR A 45 15.21 6.12 -7.44
C THR A 45 15.00 4.84 -6.64
N LEU A 46 14.88 4.94 -5.31
CA LEU A 46 14.67 3.77 -4.47
C LEU A 46 13.28 3.14 -4.66
N ALA A 47 12.29 3.92 -5.09
CA ALA A 47 11.00 3.37 -5.49
C ALA A 47 11.14 2.55 -6.78
N GLN A 48 11.93 3.05 -7.74
CA GLN A 48 12.25 2.32 -8.96
C GLN A 48 13.05 1.04 -8.67
N ASP A 49 14.04 1.10 -7.78
CA ASP A 49 14.81 -0.09 -7.37
C ASP A 49 13.90 -1.19 -6.79
N ARG A 50 12.81 -0.82 -6.11
CA ARG A 50 11.81 -1.76 -5.58
C ARG A 50 10.93 -2.35 -6.69
N LEU A 51 10.49 -1.53 -7.64
CA LEU A 51 9.78 -2.02 -8.82
C LEU A 51 10.64 -3.00 -9.64
N ASP A 52 11.93 -2.70 -9.79
CA ASP A 52 12.88 -3.56 -10.50
C ASP A 52 13.09 -4.91 -9.77
N LEU A 53 12.85 -4.97 -8.47
CA LEU A 53 12.81 -6.21 -7.68
C LEU A 53 11.48 -6.97 -7.80
N GLY A 54 10.46 -6.38 -8.43
CA GLY A 54 9.14 -6.96 -8.60
C GLY A 54 8.09 -6.48 -7.59
N ASP A 55 8.42 -5.51 -6.72
CA ASP A 55 7.49 -5.00 -5.72
C ASP A 55 6.28 -4.27 -6.35
N GLU A 56 5.20 -4.20 -5.60
CA GLU A 56 3.98 -3.45 -5.89
C GLU A 56 3.76 -2.34 -4.87
N PHE A 57 3.21 -1.21 -5.32
CA PHE A 57 2.65 -0.17 -4.45
C PHE A 57 1.12 -0.22 -4.50
N GLY A 58 0.52 -0.52 -3.35
CA GLY A 58 -0.92 -0.51 -3.11
C GLY A 58 -1.31 0.52 -2.06
N CYS A 59 -2.61 0.63 -1.78
CA CYS A 59 -3.14 1.60 -0.82
C CYS A 59 -3.27 1.02 0.59
N HIS A 60 -2.92 1.77 1.64
CA HIS A 60 -3.32 1.45 3.01
C HIS A 60 -4.44 2.36 3.54
N SER A 61 -4.20 3.67 3.53
CA SER A 61 -5.10 4.69 4.05
C SER A 61 -4.65 6.09 3.64
N ILE A 62 -5.54 7.06 3.83
CA ILE A 62 -5.25 8.50 3.70
C ILE A 62 -5.57 9.18 5.04
N PRO A 63 -4.62 9.89 5.67
CA PRO A 63 -4.89 10.59 6.92
C PRO A 63 -6.03 11.59 6.78
N GLY A 64 -6.95 11.58 7.75
CA GLY A 64 -8.15 12.42 7.75
C GLY A 64 -9.37 11.80 7.06
N LEU A 65 -9.22 10.66 6.39
CA LEU A 65 -10.33 9.87 5.86
C LEU A 65 -10.53 8.58 6.68
N SER A 66 -11.70 7.98 6.57
CA SER A 66 -12.05 6.75 7.29
C SER A 66 -12.74 5.78 6.36
N TRP A 67 -12.22 4.55 6.33
CA TRP A 67 -12.82 3.43 5.60
C TRP A 67 -14.27 3.17 6.03
N GLN A 68 -14.58 3.33 7.32
CA GLN A 68 -15.94 3.11 7.84
C GLN A 68 -16.90 4.23 7.46
N ALA A 69 -16.40 5.46 7.30
CA ALA A 69 -17.23 6.61 6.95
C ALA A 69 -17.48 6.70 5.44
N ASP A 70 -16.42 6.64 4.64
CA ASP A 70 -16.48 6.71 3.19
C ASP A 70 -15.33 5.91 2.54
N PRO A 71 -15.52 4.61 2.31
CA PRO A 71 -14.47 3.77 1.73
C PRO A 71 -14.18 4.12 0.26
N GLY A 72 -15.14 4.72 -0.45
CA GLY A 72 -14.94 5.19 -1.82
C GLY A 72 -13.99 6.39 -1.86
N ALA A 73 -14.16 7.34 -0.94
CA ALA A 73 -13.26 8.49 -0.83
C ALA A 73 -11.84 8.08 -0.45
N VAL A 74 -11.67 7.16 0.52
CA VAL A 74 -10.33 6.66 0.89
C VAL A 74 -9.65 6.02 -0.33
N ALA A 75 -10.36 5.13 -1.03
CA ALA A 75 -9.83 4.47 -2.21
C ALA A 75 -9.45 5.48 -3.31
N LEU A 76 -10.35 6.39 -3.68
CA LEU A 76 -10.09 7.35 -4.75
C LEU A 76 -8.88 8.26 -4.45
N GLU A 77 -8.82 8.83 -3.25
CA GLU A 77 -7.73 9.73 -2.85
C GLU A 77 -6.39 8.99 -2.79
N CYS A 78 -6.40 7.76 -2.28
CA CYS A 78 -5.22 6.94 -2.19
C CYS A 78 -4.68 6.50 -3.56
N ARG A 79 -5.58 6.11 -4.46
CA ARG A 79 -5.23 5.81 -5.84
C ARG A 79 -4.59 7.02 -6.52
N THR A 80 -5.22 8.20 -6.39
CA THR A 80 -4.70 9.46 -6.92
C THR A 80 -3.31 9.77 -6.36
N TYR A 81 -3.13 9.60 -5.04
CA TYR A 81 -1.85 9.81 -4.38
C TYR A 81 -0.73 8.96 -4.98
N ILE A 82 -0.98 7.66 -5.21
CA ILE A 82 0.00 6.73 -5.79
C ILE A 82 0.26 7.06 -7.26
N GLU A 83 -0.78 7.17 -8.08
CA GLU A 83 -0.67 7.35 -9.55
C GLU A 83 0.07 8.65 -9.91
N GLU A 84 -0.03 9.70 -9.09
CA GLU A 84 0.70 10.95 -9.30
C GLU A 84 2.21 10.86 -9.00
N ARG A 85 2.66 9.81 -8.30
CA ARG A 85 4.00 9.76 -7.68
C ARG A 85 4.85 8.60 -8.15
N VAL A 86 4.25 7.43 -8.35
CA VAL A 86 4.96 6.20 -8.68
C VAL A 86 4.10 5.29 -9.55
N ARG A 87 4.76 4.46 -10.36
CA ARG A 87 4.06 3.34 -11.02
C ARG A 87 3.70 2.30 -9.97
N ALA A 88 2.51 1.70 -10.04
CA ALA A 88 2.11 0.68 -9.10
C ALA A 88 2.93 -0.61 -9.19
N SER A 89 3.37 -1.00 -10.38
CA SER A 89 4.25 -2.16 -10.59
C SER A 89 5.11 -2.00 -11.85
N SER A 90 5.96 -2.99 -12.09
CA SER A 90 6.68 -3.13 -13.36
C SER A 90 5.75 -3.39 -14.55
N TRP A 91 4.53 -3.88 -14.29
CA TRP A 91 3.58 -4.27 -15.33
C TRP A 91 2.61 -3.14 -15.71
N ASP A 92 2.13 -2.35 -14.74
CA ASP A 92 1.21 -1.22 -14.99
C ASP A 92 1.45 -0.09 -13.98
N SER A 93 1.07 1.12 -14.35
CA SER A 93 1.12 2.27 -13.46
C SER A 93 -0.05 2.31 -12.47
N ARG A 94 -1.18 1.67 -12.77
CA ARG A 94 -2.42 1.74 -11.98
C ARG A 94 -2.37 0.78 -10.78
N PRO A 95 -2.57 1.26 -9.55
CA PRO A 95 -2.58 0.40 -8.37
C PRO A 95 -3.90 -0.37 -8.29
N ILE A 96 -3.80 -1.66 -7.94
CA ILE A 96 -4.95 -2.57 -7.91
C ILE A 96 -5.12 -3.27 -6.55
N SER A 97 -4.14 -3.16 -5.65
CA SER A 97 -4.21 -3.67 -4.29
C SER A 97 -4.44 -2.57 -3.25
N THR A 98 -5.30 -2.83 -2.27
CA THR A 98 -5.54 -1.96 -1.12
C THR A 98 -5.72 -2.79 0.15
N TYR A 99 -5.46 -2.20 1.30
CA TYR A 99 -6.01 -2.63 2.58
C TYR A 99 -7.48 -2.23 2.68
N THR A 100 -8.27 -3.03 3.37
CA THR A 100 -9.57 -2.62 3.94
C THR A 100 -9.74 -3.25 5.32
N PRO A 101 -10.35 -2.53 6.28
CA PRO A 101 -10.58 -3.06 7.62
C PRO A 101 -11.79 -4.01 7.66
N ASP A 102 -11.85 -4.81 8.71
CA ASP A 102 -13.06 -5.56 9.06
C ASP A 102 -14.26 -4.61 9.30
N GLY A 103 -15.45 -5.09 8.96
CA GLY A 103 -16.72 -4.42 9.17
C GLY A 103 -17.27 -3.69 7.95
N LEU A 104 -16.56 -3.65 6.82
CA LEU A 104 -17.12 -3.16 5.57
C LEU A 104 -18.10 -4.17 4.96
N THR A 105 -19.21 -3.65 4.42
CA THR A 105 -20.19 -4.46 3.69
C THR A 105 -19.69 -4.80 2.28
N MET A 106 -20.21 -5.87 1.68
CA MET A 106 -19.90 -6.22 0.28
C MET A 106 -20.18 -5.07 -0.70
N ALA A 107 -21.23 -4.27 -0.45
CA ALA A 107 -21.51 -3.08 -1.25
C ALA A 107 -20.40 -2.03 -1.15
N GLN A 108 -19.84 -1.83 0.04
CA GLN A 108 -18.70 -0.93 0.24
C GLN A 108 -17.43 -1.46 -0.45
N HIS A 109 -17.15 -2.76 -0.38
CA HIS A 109 -16.06 -3.35 -1.16
C HIS A 109 -16.29 -3.20 -2.68
N THR A 110 -17.53 -3.31 -3.15
CA THR A 110 -17.85 -3.05 -4.56
C THR A 110 -17.58 -1.58 -4.93
N THR A 111 -17.83 -0.63 -4.02
CA THR A 111 -17.47 0.77 -4.21
C THR A 111 -15.95 0.97 -4.31
N VAL A 112 -15.18 0.29 -3.45
CA VAL A 112 -13.71 0.30 -3.48
C VAL A 112 -13.20 -0.28 -4.80
N ALA A 113 -13.78 -1.40 -5.25
CA ALA A 113 -13.48 -1.99 -6.55
C ALA A 113 -13.85 -1.10 -7.73
N GLY A 114 -14.93 -0.34 -7.62
CA GLY A 114 -15.29 0.69 -8.59
C GLY A 114 -14.26 1.82 -8.71
N GLN A 115 -13.37 1.99 -7.72
CA GLN A 115 -12.23 2.91 -7.79
C GLN A 115 -10.97 2.27 -8.39
N GLY A 116 -11.01 0.99 -8.79
CA GLY A 116 -9.91 0.28 -9.47
C GLY A 116 -9.11 -0.68 -8.58
N PHE A 117 -9.40 -0.79 -7.29
CA PHE A 117 -8.75 -1.77 -6.42
C PHE A 117 -9.51 -3.09 -6.43
N VAL A 118 -8.89 -4.16 -6.91
CA VAL A 118 -9.54 -5.48 -7.06
C VAL A 118 -9.06 -6.50 -6.03
N VAL A 119 -7.99 -6.17 -5.30
CA VAL A 119 -7.54 -6.91 -4.11
C VAL A 119 -7.69 -5.99 -2.90
N HIS A 120 -8.49 -6.38 -1.90
CA HIS A 120 -8.82 -5.53 -0.75
C HIS A 120 -8.10 -5.91 0.55
N GLY A 121 -7.11 -6.78 0.42
CA GLY A 121 -6.25 -7.22 1.50
C GLY A 121 -6.80 -8.43 2.23
N ASP A 122 -6.36 -8.59 3.47
CA ASP A 122 -6.49 -9.80 4.23
C ASP A 122 -7.29 -9.61 5.52
N GLN A 123 -8.02 -10.66 5.92
CA GLN A 123 -8.88 -10.66 7.11
C GLN A 123 -9.91 -9.51 7.15
N THR A 124 -10.56 -9.22 6.02
CA THR A 124 -11.56 -8.13 5.91
C THR A 124 -12.92 -8.48 6.50
N GLY A 125 -13.07 -9.70 7.04
CA GLY A 125 -14.30 -10.18 7.69
C GLY A 125 -15.44 -10.56 6.74
N LEU A 126 -15.24 -10.43 5.42
CA LEU A 126 -16.20 -10.91 4.44
C LEU A 126 -16.30 -12.44 4.45
N SER A 127 -17.52 -12.95 4.23
CA SER A 127 -17.76 -14.39 4.06
C SER A 127 -17.23 -14.94 2.73
N THR A 128 -17.17 -14.09 1.71
CA THR A 128 -16.60 -14.39 0.39
C THR A 128 -15.11 -14.12 0.47
N THR A 129 -14.30 -15.14 0.24
CA THR A 129 -12.90 -15.16 0.65
C THR A 129 -12.14 -16.29 -0.04
N ALA A 130 -10.82 -16.18 -0.11
CA ALA A 130 -9.95 -17.23 -0.64
C ALA A 130 -8.64 -17.35 0.16
N TRP A 131 -7.94 -18.45 -0.09
CA TRP A 131 -6.60 -18.76 0.39
C TRP A 131 -6.46 -18.87 1.91
N HIS A 132 -7.52 -19.31 2.61
CA HIS A 132 -7.41 -19.73 4.02
C HIS A 132 -6.74 -21.09 4.19
N ASN A 133 -6.71 -21.90 3.13
CA ASN A 133 -5.96 -23.15 3.05
C ASN A 133 -5.46 -23.37 1.61
N ALA A 134 -4.66 -24.41 1.39
CA ALA A 134 -4.01 -24.69 0.11
C ALA A 134 -4.99 -24.91 -1.07
N THR A 135 -6.21 -25.37 -0.77
CA THR A 135 -7.23 -25.72 -1.78
C THR A 135 -8.36 -24.71 -1.87
N ASP A 136 -8.30 -23.64 -1.08
CA ASP A 136 -9.29 -22.56 -1.04
C ASP A 136 -9.03 -21.55 -2.16
N GLU A 137 -9.08 -22.04 -3.41
CA GLU A 137 -8.82 -21.21 -4.58
C GLU A 137 -9.99 -20.24 -4.86
N PRO A 138 -9.72 -19.01 -5.31
CA PRO A 138 -10.75 -18.05 -5.64
C PRO A 138 -11.57 -18.52 -6.85
N ILE A 139 -12.89 -18.49 -6.69
CA ILE A 139 -13.86 -18.85 -7.73
C ILE A 139 -14.25 -17.60 -8.50
N ASP A 140 -14.57 -16.53 -7.75
CA ASP A 140 -15.04 -15.25 -8.25
C ASP A 140 -14.11 -14.10 -7.85
N LYS A 141 -14.25 -12.96 -8.53
CA LYS A 141 -13.42 -11.77 -8.24
C LYS A 141 -13.53 -11.29 -6.81
N TRP A 142 -14.70 -11.46 -6.20
CA TRP A 142 -14.97 -10.99 -4.83
C TRP A 142 -14.23 -11.80 -3.77
N ASP A 143 -13.75 -13.00 -4.08
CA ASP A 143 -12.95 -13.80 -3.15
C ASP A 143 -11.60 -13.11 -2.83
N TRP A 144 -11.11 -12.29 -3.76
CA TRP A 144 -9.91 -11.47 -3.57
C TRP A 144 -10.13 -10.24 -2.69
N TYR A 145 -11.36 -9.99 -2.25
CA TYR A 145 -11.65 -8.94 -1.29
C TYR A 145 -11.37 -9.37 0.15
N ASN A 146 -11.08 -10.65 0.37
CA ASN A 146 -10.67 -11.18 1.66
C ASN A 146 -9.69 -12.32 1.46
N LEU A 147 -8.41 -12.05 1.58
CA LEU A 147 -7.37 -13.08 1.52
C LEU A 147 -7.09 -13.67 2.91
N GLY A 148 -6.83 -14.97 2.97
CA GLY A 148 -6.30 -15.62 4.17
C GLY A 148 -4.88 -15.18 4.50
N ARG A 149 -4.49 -15.21 5.78
CA ARG A 149 -3.10 -14.98 6.25
C ARG A 149 -2.37 -16.29 6.50
N ARG A 150 -2.36 -17.16 5.50
CA ARG A 150 -1.92 -18.54 5.67
C ARG A 150 -0.44 -18.68 6.02
N GLY A 151 0.40 -17.72 5.62
CA GLY A 151 1.82 -17.68 6.02
C GLY A 151 2.06 -16.91 7.31
N GLY A 152 1.02 -16.42 7.99
CA GLY A 152 1.15 -15.70 9.25
C GLY A 152 1.85 -14.35 9.10
N SER A 153 2.65 -13.99 10.12
CA SER A 153 3.39 -12.73 10.18
C SER A 153 4.86 -12.93 9.84
N LEU A 154 5.48 -11.93 9.21
CA LEU A 154 6.94 -11.85 9.05
C LEU A 154 7.63 -11.20 10.27
N GLU A 155 6.93 -10.87 11.35
CA GLU A 155 7.50 -10.17 12.51
C GLU A 155 8.20 -11.12 13.50
N GLN A 156 9.40 -10.77 14.01
CA GLN A 156 10.33 -11.60 14.80
C GLN A 156 9.75 -12.29 16.07
N ILE A 157 8.56 -11.93 16.52
CA ILE A 157 7.93 -12.48 17.74
C ILE A 157 6.57 -13.12 17.42
N ILE A 158 5.96 -12.77 16.28
CA ILE A 158 4.62 -13.20 15.90
C ILE A 158 4.71 -14.29 14.83
N GLY A 159 5.69 -14.19 13.93
CA GLY A 159 5.94 -15.18 12.89
C GLY A 159 6.38 -16.53 13.42
N SER A 160 6.13 -17.56 12.62
CA SER A 160 6.61 -18.92 12.85
C SER A 160 7.15 -19.49 11.55
N VAL A 161 8.41 -19.92 11.58
CA VAL A 161 9.04 -20.60 10.44
C VAL A 161 8.30 -21.91 10.13
N GLU A 162 7.88 -22.62 11.15
CA GLU A 162 7.15 -23.89 11.02
C GLU A 162 5.79 -23.70 10.34
N GLU A 163 5.08 -22.61 10.66
CA GLU A 163 3.82 -22.24 10.00
C GLU A 163 4.05 -21.95 8.50
N VAL A 164 5.07 -21.15 8.17
CA VAL A 164 5.42 -20.83 6.78
C VAL A 164 5.86 -22.09 6.02
N GLN A 165 6.68 -22.94 6.61
CA GLN A 165 7.11 -24.22 6.02
C GLN A 165 5.92 -25.12 5.72
N THR A 166 5.04 -25.30 6.71
CA THR A 166 3.84 -26.12 6.56
C THR A 166 2.93 -25.57 5.46
N ALA A 167 2.77 -24.25 5.40
CA ALA A 167 1.99 -23.61 4.35
C ALA A 167 2.63 -23.82 2.97
N VAL A 168 3.93 -23.60 2.81
CA VAL A 168 4.61 -23.81 1.52
C VAL A 168 4.54 -25.28 1.07
N GLU A 169 4.78 -26.24 1.97
CA GLU A 169 4.69 -27.67 1.64
C GLU A 169 3.30 -28.12 1.17
N GLN A 170 2.25 -27.42 1.61
CA GLN A 170 0.88 -27.72 1.22
C GLN A 170 0.49 -27.15 -0.15
N GLY A 171 1.29 -26.28 -0.78
CA GLY A 171 0.99 -25.66 -2.09
C GLY A 171 0.08 -24.43 -1.99
N GLY A 172 -0.39 -23.90 -3.12
CA GLY A 172 -1.36 -22.79 -3.14
C GLY A 172 -0.75 -21.42 -2.81
N LEU A 173 -1.59 -20.41 -2.58
CA LEU A 173 -1.10 -19.07 -2.20
C LEU A 173 -0.85 -19.00 -0.68
N VAL A 174 0.35 -18.58 -0.31
CA VAL A 174 0.82 -18.34 1.06
C VAL A 174 1.00 -16.84 1.23
N ASN A 175 0.00 -16.20 1.82
CA ASN A 175 0.02 -14.78 2.10
C ASN A 175 0.55 -14.52 3.51
N LEU A 176 1.63 -13.74 3.60
CA LEU A 176 2.20 -13.20 4.81
C LEU A 176 1.86 -11.71 4.92
N TYR A 177 1.82 -11.21 6.15
CA TYR A 177 1.80 -9.78 6.39
C TYR A 177 3.03 -9.34 7.19
N TRP A 178 3.37 -8.06 7.06
CA TRP A 178 4.42 -7.42 7.83
C TRP A 178 3.98 -6.02 8.24
N ILE A 179 4.28 -5.64 9.49
CA ILE A 179 4.05 -4.30 10.01
C ILE A 179 5.38 -3.72 10.47
N GLY A 180 5.76 -2.55 9.95
CA GLY A 180 7.05 -1.93 10.29
C GLY A 180 7.07 -1.26 11.66
N ARG A 181 5.91 -0.82 12.16
CA ARG A 181 5.77 -0.08 13.41
C ARG A 181 4.40 -0.27 14.01
N VAL A 182 4.36 -0.38 15.34
CA VAL A 182 3.13 -0.28 16.13
C VAL A 182 3.41 0.67 17.30
N ASN A 183 2.60 1.72 17.48
CA ASN A 183 2.70 2.64 18.62
C ASN A 183 4.15 3.12 18.90
N ASP A 184 4.84 3.62 17.88
CA ASP A 184 6.23 4.12 17.98
C ASP A 184 7.33 3.06 18.16
N ALA A 185 6.96 1.81 18.43
CA ALA A 185 7.90 0.69 18.45
C ALA A 185 8.16 0.20 17.03
N THR A 186 9.43 0.15 16.65
CA THR A 186 9.84 -0.44 15.37
C THR A 186 9.90 -1.96 15.49
N ILE A 187 9.19 -2.67 14.63
CA ILE A 187 9.15 -4.13 14.62
C ILE A 187 10.26 -4.68 13.70
N ARG A 188 10.89 -5.78 14.11
CA ARG A 188 11.92 -6.48 13.33
C ARG A 188 11.26 -7.62 12.57
N HIS A 189 11.75 -7.88 11.36
CA HIS A 189 11.34 -9.10 10.65
C HIS A 189 12.01 -10.32 11.29
N ASP A 190 11.37 -11.47 11.13
CA ASP A 190 11.91 -12.77 11.49
C ASP A 190 12.91 -13.23 10.41
N ARG A 191 14.18 -13.32 10.79
CA ARG A 191 15.27 -13.70 9.88
C ARG A 191 15.25 -15.18 9.54
N ASP A 192 14.67 -16.01 10.40
CA ASP A 192 14.63 -17.45 10.15
C ASP A 192 13.57 -17.74 9.08
N ILE A 193 12.49 -16.94 9.02
CA ILE A 193 11.52 -16.98 7.93
C ILE A 193 12.15 -16.55 6.60
N THR A 194 12.86 -15.41 6.57
CA THR A 194 13.50 -14.94 5.31
C THR A 194 14.59 -15.91 4.84
N ALA A 195 15.35 -16.49 5.78
CA ALA A 195 16.35 -17.51 5.49
C ALA A 195 15.74 -18.79 4.91
N TYR A 196 14.62 -19.27 5.45
CA TYR A 196 13.87 -20.39 4.88
C TYR A 196 13.40 -20.08 3.45
N LEU A 197 12.74 -18.93 3.26
CA LEU A 197 12.25 -18.51 1.95
C LEU A 197 13.38 -18.35 0.92
N SER A 198 14.59 -17.97 1.36
CA SER A 198 15.74 -17.89 0.44
C SER A 198 16.14 -19.26 -0.13
N GLN A 199 15.93 -20.34 0.64
CA GLN A 199 16.41 -21.70 0.33
C GLN A 199 15.37 -22.58 -0.37
N VAL A 200 14.07 -22.30 -0.22
CA VAL A 200 13.02 -23.12 -0.83
C VAL A 200 12.95 -22.90 -2.35
N GLU A 201 13.00 -23.99 -3.12
CA GLU A 201 13.12 -23.91 -4.60
C GLU A 201 11.77 -23.80 -5.31
N ASP A 202 10.73 -24.47 -4.79
CA ASP A 202 9.43 -24.58 -5.43
C ASP A 202 8.44 -23.49 -4.98
N VAL A 203 8.84 -22.22 -5.16
CA VAL A 203 8.04 -21.06 -4.76
C VAL A 203 8.13 -19.96 -5.81
N TRP A 204 6.99 -19.42 -6.20
CA TRP A 204 6.86 -18.16 -6.91
C TRP A 204 6.70 -17.00 -5.92
N PHE A 205 7.67 -16.10 -5.84
CA PHE A 205 7.57 -14.84 -5.10
C PHE A 205 6.85 -13.80 -5.95
N THR A 206 5.73 -13.29 -5.44
CA THR A 206 4.83 -12.42 -6.18
C THR A 206 4.14 -11.41 -5.26
N THR A 207 3.42 -10.47 -5.85
CA THR A 207 2.60 -9.47 -5.15
C THR A 207 1.13 -9.85 -5.20
N TRP A 208 0.29 -9.18 -4.42
CA TRP A 208 -1.16 -9.38 -4.48
C TRP A 208 -1.73 -9.08 -5.87
N GLY A 209 -1.34 -7.94 -6.45
CA GLY A 209 -1.81 -7.50 -7.75
C GLY A 209 -1.30 -8.40 -8.88
N GLU A 210 -0.05 -8.86 -8.80
CA GLU A 210 0.50 -9.79 -9.79
C GLU A 210 -0.16 -11.17 -9.70
N ALA A 211 -0.37 -11.72 -8.49
CA ALA A 211 -1.10 -12.98 -8.31
C ALA A 211 -2.55 -12.89 -8.81
N TRP A 212 -3.25 -11.79 -8.53
CA TRP A 212 -4.60 -11.55 -9.03
C TRP A 212 -4.63 -11.42 -10.56
N SER A 213 -3.67 -10.69 -11.12
CA SER A 213 -3.56 -10.49 -12.56
C SER A 213 -3.26 -11.81 -13.26
N TYR A 214 -2.34 -12.62 -12.73
CA TYR A 214 -2.06 -13.96 -13.24
C TYR A 214 -3.32 -14.82 -13.21
N TRP A 215 -4.01 -14.92 -12.06
CA TRP A 215 -5.25 -15.70 -11.95
C TRP A 215 -6.34 -15.23 -12.93
N THR A 216 -6.49 -13.91 -13.09
CA THR A 216 -7.51 -13.31 -13.95
C THR A 216 -7.21 -13.54 -15.42
N VAL A 217 -5.99 -13.25 -15.85
CA VAL A 217 -5.53 -13.42 -17.24
C VAL A 217 -5.49 -14.90 -17.61
N ASN A 218 -5.11 -15.77 -16.67
CA ASN A 218 -5.15 -17.23 -16.81
C ASN A 218 -6.57 -17.80 -16.95
N LYS A 219 -7.64 -17.00 -16.85
CA LYS A 219 -9.00 -17.41 -17.21
C LYS A 219 -9.37 -17.09 -18.66
N CYS A 220 -8.61 -16.25 -19.35
CA CYS A 220 -8.82 -15.92 -20.75
C CYS A 220 -8.08 -16.93 -21.64
N HIS A 221 -8.77 -17.98 -22.08
CA HIS A 221 -8.19 -19.09 -22.85
C HIS A 221 -8.30 -18.88 -24.37
N GLU A 222 -7.56 -17.89 -24.87
CA GLU A 222 -7.49 -17.61 -26.31
C GLU A 222 -6.03 -17.52 -26.75
N PHE A 223 -5.63 -18.38 -27.67
CA PHE A 223 -4.28 -18.42 -28.22
C PHE A 223 -4.34 -18.73 -29.72
N SER A 224 -3.30 -18.32 -30.43
CA SER A 224 -3.06 -18.65 -31.82
C SER A 224 -1.82 -19.50 -31.92
N HIS A 225 -1.86 -20.50 -32.80
CA HIS A 225 -0.71 -21.35 -33.03
C HIS A 225 -0.68 -21.85 -34.48
N SER A 226 0.53 -22.01 -35.02
CA SER A 226 0.74 -22.60 -36.34
C SER A 226 2.10 -23.30 -36.37
N VAL A 227 2.21 -24.37 -37.15
CA VAL A 227 3.47 -25.11 -37.28
C VAL A 227 3.92 -25.13 -38.73
N ARG A 228 5.21 -24.93 -38.93
CA ARG A 228 5.89 -25.16 -40.20
C ARG A 228 7.03 -26.15 -39.99
N THR A 229 7.24 -27.02 -40.98
CA THR A 229 8.32 -28.01 -40.95
C THR A 229 9.41 -27.61 -41.93
N GLU A 230 10.65 -27.57 -41.44
CA GLU A 230 11.84 -27.25 -42.21
C GLU A 230 12.85 -28.40 -42.08
N ALA A 231 12.98 -29.20 -43.15
CA ALA A 231 13.79 -30.41 -43.19
C ALA A 231 13.43 -31.42 -42.08
N ASN A 232 14.24 -31.49 -41.01
CA ASN A 232 14.07 -32.39 -39.87
C ASN A 232 13.69 -31.66 -38.57
N GLN A 233 13.30 -30.39 -38.66
CA GLN A 233 12.88 -29.59 -37.52
C GLN A 233 11.48 -29.01 -37.77
N SER A 234 10.75 -28.82 -36.68
CA SER A 234 9.46 -28.15 -36.70
C SER A 234 9.56 -26.85 -35.91
N ILE A 235 8.92 -25.82 -36.43
CA ILE A 235 8.87 -24.48 -35.85
C ILE A 235 7.42 -24.17 -35.57
N LEU A 236 7.09 -24.12 -34.28
CA LEU A 236 5.78 -23.73 -33.75
C LEU A 236 5.79 -22.23 -33.49
N THR A 237 4.94 -21.48 -34.17
CA THR A 237 4.61 -20.10 -33.79
C THR A 237 3.44 -20.17 -32.82
N PHE A 238 3.59 -19.60 -31.63
CA PHE A 238 2.58 -19.55 -30.57
C PHE A 238 2.39 -18.12 -30.07
N GLU A 239 1.15 -17.72 -29.82
CA GLU A 239 0.81 -16.41 -29.25
C GLU A 239 -0.38 -16.55 -28.30
N SER A 240 -0.23 -16.09 -27.06
CA SER A 240 -1.36 -15.92 -26.14
C SER A 240 -2.07 -14.61 -26.47
N LEU A 241 -3.34 -14.64 -26.86
CA LEU A 241 -3.99 -13.48 -27.48
C LEU A 241 -4.52 -12.48 -26.44
N VAL A 242 -4.46 -11.19 -26.78
CA VAL A 242 -5.17 -10.12 -26.06
C VAL A 242 -6.52 -9.89 -26.74
N THR A 243 -7.61 -10.35 -26.13
CA THR A 243 -8.96 -10.19 -26.69
C THR A 243 -9.75 -9.07 -26.02
N GLN A 244 -10.67 -8.46 -26.78
CA GLN A 244 -11.50 -7.37 -26.28
C GLN A 244 -12.42 -7.88 -25.17
N GLU A 245 -12.88 -9.12 -25.28
CA GLU A 245 -13.71 -9.80 -24.30
C GLU A 245 -12.99 -9.92 -22.96
N CYS A 246 -11.75 -10.42 -22.97
CA CYS A 246 -10.93 -10.56 -21.78
C CYS A 246 -10.62 -9.22 -21.12
N THR A 247 -10.15 -8.25 -21.92
CA THR A 247 -9.74 -6.93 -21.43
C THR A 247 -10.94 -6.09 -20.96
N SER A 248 -12.11 -6.21 -21.59
CA SER A 248 -13.32 -5.51 -21.15
C SER A 248 -13.90 -6.09 -19.86
N MET A 249 -13.74 -7.40 -19.66
CA MET A 249 -14.16 -8.05 -18.42
C MET A 249 -13.26 -7.71 -17.25
N ASN A 250 -11.97 -7.49 -17.47
CA ASN A 250 -10.96 -7.28 -16.44
C ASN A 250 -9.99 -6.14 -16.80
N PRO A 251 -10.47 -4.90 -16.92
CA PRO A 251 -9.64 -3.78 -17.38
C PRO A 251 -8.53 -3.39 -16.38
N GLU A 252 -8.62 -3.84 -15.14
CA GLU A 252 -7.62 -3.63 -14.09
C GLU A 252 -6.45 -4.64 -14.16
N ALA A 253 -6.62 -5.79 -14.83
CA ALA A 253 -5.61 -6.83 -14.88
C ALA A 253 -4.34 -6.35 -15.58
N TRP A 254 -3.21 -6.52 -14.91
CA TRP A 254 -1.92 -6.27 -15.50
C TRP A 254 -1.59 -7.39 -16.50
N ASN A 255 -0.90 -7.03 -17.59
CA ASN A 255 -0.36 -8.03 -18.49
C ASN A 255 0.91 -8.61 -17.85
N VAL A 256 0.77 -9.79 -17.25
CA VAL A 256 1.85 -10.52 -16.57
C VAL A 256 2.13 -11.83 -17.32
N PRO A 257 3.37 -12.37 -17.31
CA PRO A 257 3.68 -13.59 -18.03
C PRO A 257 2.87 -14.77 -17.48
N VAL A 258 2.12 -15.45 -18.36
CA VAL A 258 1.35 -16.65 -18.01
C VAL A 258 2.06 -17.88 -18.53
N THR A 259 2.12 -18.93 -17.73
CA THR A 259 2.83 -20.17 -18.06
C THR A 259 1.91 -21.17 -18.75
N TRP A 260 2.20 -21.45 -20.01
CA TRP A 260 1.55 -22.45 -20.86
C TRP A 260 2.30 -23.78 -20.81
N THR A 261 1.57 -24.88 -20.85
CA THR A 261 2.11 -26.24 -20.89
C THR A 261 1.92 -26.81 -22.30
N LEU A 262 3.03 -27.13 -22.94
CA LEU A 262 3.09 -27.61 -24.32
C LEU A 262 3.74 -29.00 -24.34
N ASP A 263 3.10 -29.95 -25.01
CA ASP A 263 3.63 -31.30 -25.21
C ASP A 263 4.22 -31.44 -26.61
N PHE A 264 5.48 -31.89 -26.68
CA PHE A 264 6.18 -32.22 -27.93
C PHE A 264 6.44 -33.73 -28.06
N ASN A 265 5.62 -34.56 -27.41
CA ASN A 265 5.68 -36.02 -27.41
C ASN A 265 7.07 -36.55 -26.99
N GLY A 266 7.62 -35.96 -25.92
CA GLY A 266 8.94 -36.31 -25.39
C GLY A 266 10.13 -35.79 -26.20
N THR A 267 9.90 -34.87 -27.15
CA THR A 267 10.97 -34.21 -27.89
C THR A 267 11.45 -32.94 -27.18
N ASP A 268 12.77 -32.79 -27.06
CA ASP A 268 13.38 -31.59 -26.52
C ASP A 268 13.33 -30.42 -27.52
N VAL A 269 13.01 -29.25 -26.98
CA VAL A 269 13.02 -27.95 -27.67
C VAL A 269 14.47 -27.49 -27.84
N VAL A 270 14.78 -27.05 -29.04
CA VAL A 270 16.12 -26.58 -29.43
C VAL A 270 16.30 -25.10 -29.11
N SER A 271 15.29 -24.28 -29.41
CA SER A 271 15.32 -22.85 -29.13
C SER A 271 13.92 -22.26 -29.06
N VAL A 272 13.76 -21.23 -28.22
CA VAL A 272 12.57 -20.40 -28.15
C VAL A 272 12.96 -18.97 -28.45
N GLN A 273 12.32 -18.36 -29.45
CA GLN A 273 12.57 -16.99 -29.88
C GLN A 273 11.31 -16.16 -29.64
N GLY A 274 11.42 -15.05 -28.92
CA GLY A 274 10.38 -14.03 -28.84
C GLY A 274 10.66 -12.86 -29.79
N GLU A 275 9.83 -11.84 -29.74
CA GLU A 275 9.95 -10.64 -30.59
C GLU A 275 11.25 -9.85 -30.37
N SER A 276 11.74 -9.84 -29.13
CA SER A 276 12.94 -9.11 -28.70
C SER A 276 14.23 -9.94 -28.77
N GLY A 277 14.14 -11.23 -29.14
CA GLY A 277 15.26 -12.15 -29.24
C GLY A 277 15.00 -13.50 -28.56
N ALA A 278 16.09 -14.24 -28.30
CA ALA A 278 15.99 -15.56 -27.68
C ALA A 278 15.46 -15.44 -26.25
N LEU A 279 14.42 -16.22 -25.94
CA LEU A 279 13.94 -16.35 -24.56
C LEU A 279 14.94 -17.16 -23.74
N ALA A 280 15.08 -16.80 -22.47
CA ALA A 280 15.98 -17.49 -21.56
C ALA A 280 15.35 -18.78 -21.03
N ASN A 281 16.19 -19.77 -20.71
CA ASN A 281 15.78 -20.87 -19.86
C ASN A 281 15.67 -20.34 -18.41
N ILE A 282 14.46 -20.42 -17.84
CA ILE A 282 14.12 -19.83 -16.53
C ILE A 282 13.97 -20.89 -15.44
N THR A 283 14.72 -22.01 -15.55
CA THR A 283 14.72 -23.07 -14.53
C THR A 283 15.14 -22.49 -13.18
N GLY A 284 14.31 -22.69 -12.15
CA GLY A 284 14.56 -22.17 -10.80
C GLY A 284 14.37 -20.66 -10.64
N VAL A 285 13.89 -19.95 -11.67
CA VAL A 285 13.50 -18.54 -11.52
C VAL A 285 12.18 -18.47 -10.76
N ARG A 286 12.21 -17.73 -9.64
CA ARG A 286 11.12 -17.62 -8.67
C ARG A 286 10.34 -16.30 -8.77
N LYS A 287 10.66 -15.44 -9.73
CA LYS A 287 9.95 -14.18 -9.99
C LYS A 287 9.46 -14.17 -11.43
N SER A 288 8.32 -13.53 -11.66
CA SER A 288 7.66 -13.48 -12.95
C SER A 288 8.57 -12.89 -14.04
N THR A 289 8.77 -13.63 -15.13
CA THR A 289 9.55 -13.20 -16.29
C THR A 289 9.13 -14.02 -17.50
N GLU A 290 9.33 -13.47 -18.71
CA GLU A 290 9.19 -14.28 -19.92
C GLU A 290 10.37 -15.27 -20.04
N GLY A 291 10.10 -16.48 -20.53
CA GLY A 291 11.09 -17.53 -20.62
C GLY A 291 10.47 -18.91 -20.80
N TYR A 292 11.30 -19.94 -20.78
CA TYR A 292 10.84 -21.31 -20.87
C TYR A 292 11.59 -22.27 -19.94
N VAL A 293 10.94 -23.37 -19.57
CA VAL A 293 11.54 -24.50 -18.85
C VAL A 293 11.10 -25.79 -19.52
N GLN A 294 12.04 -26.69 -19.75
CA GLN A 294 11.74 -28.06 -20.16
C GLN A 294 12.78 -28.98 -19.54
N HIS A 295 12.32 -30.01 -18.83
CA HIS A 295 13.16 -31.13 -18.46
C HIS A 295 13.16 -32.18 -19.60
N PRO A 296 14.26 -32.94 -19.79
CA PRO A 296 14.36 -33.85 -20.92
C PRO A 296 13.19 -34.84 -21.01
N GLY A 297 12.49 -34.83 -22.15
CA GLY A 297 11.33 -35.68 -22.39
C GLY A 297 10.04 -35.28 -21.64
N GLU A 298 10.01 -34.14 -20.94
CA GLU A 298 8.83 -33.61 -20.27
C GLU A 298 8.18 -32.46 -21.08
N TYR A 299 7.08 -31.92 -20.55
CA TYR A 299 6.39 -30.77 -21.13
C TYR A 299 7.30 -29.53 -21.15
N LEU A 300 7.12 -28.69 -22.17
CA LEU A 300 7.64 -27.34 -22.19
C LEU A 300 6.68 -26.44 -21.41
N HIS A 301 7.19 -25.80 -20.36
CA HIS A 301 6.52 -24.70 -19.68
C HIS A 301 7.02 -23.39 -20.30
N LEU A 302 6.13 -22.69 -21.01
CA LEU A 302 6.41 -21.43 -21.68
C LEU A 302 5.72 -20.29 -20.92
N SER A 303 6.49 -19.41 -20.30
CA SER A 303 6.00 -18.20 -19.65
C SER A 303 6.11 -17.01 -20.61
N VAL A 304 4.98 -16.46 -21.05
CA VAL A 304 4.94 -15.35 -22.02
C VAL A 304 3.84 -14.35 -21.68
N LEU A 305 4.06 -13.08 -22.04
CA LEU A 305 3.04 -12.04 -21.95
C LEU A 305 1.97 -12.26 -23.04
N ASN A 306 0.74 -11.82 -22.76
CA ASN A 306 -0.27 -11.83 -23.80
C ASN A 306 0.08 -10.79 -24.88
N GLY A 307 -0.13 -11.18 -26.14
CA GLY A 307 0.18 -10.41 -27.34
C GLY A 307 1.61 -10.59 -27.82
N HIS A 308 2.46 -11.35 -27.11
CA HIS A 308 3.82 -11.64 -27.55
C HIS A 308 3.85 -12.95 -28.32
N ALA A 309 4.20 -12.89 -29.60
CA ALA A 309 4.39 -14.08 -30.41
C ALA A 309 5.77 -14.70 -30.16
N VAL A 310 5.81 -16.03 -30.04
CA VAL A 310 7.05 -16.81 -29.90
C VAL A 310 7.17 -17.89 -30.96
N GLU A 311 8.40 -18.14 -31.42
CA GLU A 311 8.76 -19.26 -32.28
C GLU A 311 9.55 -20.30 -31.48
N ILE A 312 8.99 -21.50 -31.38
CA ILE A 312 9.58 -22.65 -30.69
C ILE A 312 10.08 -23.63 -31.76
N THR A 313 11.39 -23.85 -31.79
CA THR A 313 12.03 -24.82 -32.69
C THR A 313 12.30 -26.11 -31.92
N TYR A 314 11.83 -27.25 -32.43
CA TYR A 314 12.07 -28.56 -31.84
C TYR A 314 12.44 -29.58 -32.92
N ASN A 315 13.14 -30.65 -32.51
CA ASN A 315 13.60 -31.65 -33.46
C ASN A 315 12.48 -32.60 -33.88
N GLY A 316 12.50 -33.02 -35.14
CA GLY A 316 11.53 -33.96 -35.68
C GLY A 316 10.25 -33.30 -36.20
N THR A 317 9.32 -34.16 -36.59
CA THR A 317 8.01 -33.82 -37.15
C THR A 317 6.88 -34.37 -36.27
N ALA A 318 7.18 -34.58 -34.98
CA ALA A 318 6.18 -35.03 -34.04
C ALA A 318 5.09 -33.96 -33.90
N ASP A 319 3.85 -34.40 -33.78
CA ASP A 319 2.75 -33.52 -33.42
C ASP A 319 3.02 -32.90 -32.04
N TYR A 320 2.47 -31.72 -31.81
CA TYR A 320 2.49 -31.04 -30.52
C TYR A 320 1.06 -30.84 -30.02
N ASP A 321 0.91 -30.67 -28.72
CA ASP A 321 -0.36 -30.33 -28.10
C ASP A 321 -0.20 -29.17 -27.10
N VAL A 322 -1.22 -28.32 -27.01
CA VAL A 322 -1.30 -27.26 -26.00
C VAL A 322 -2.16 -27.78 -24.87
N ILE A 323 -1.52 -28.34 -23.84
CA ILE A 323 -2.19 -29.00 -22.71
C ILE A 323 -3.05 -28.00 -21.92
N GLY A 324 -2.56 -26.77 -21.79
CA GLY A 324 -3.24 -25.71 -21.06
C GLY A 324 -2.24 -24.80 -20.37
N ARG A 325 -2.55 -24.40 -19.13
CA ARG A 325 -1.75 -23.47 -18.33
C ARG A 325 -1.58 -23.97 -16.91
N THR A 326 -0.52 -23.54 -16.25
CA THR A 326 -0.24 -23.88 -14.86
C THR A 326 -0.96 -22.91 -13.92
N SER A 327 -1.34 -23.38 -12.73
CA SER A 327 -2.01 -22.55 -11.72
C SER A 327 -1.14 -21.40 -11.22
N PHE A 328 0.18 -21.59 -11.19
CA PHE A 328 1.17 -20.60 -10.82
C PHE A 328 2.29 -20.51 -11.85
N PHE A 329 2.98 -19.38 -11.84
CA PHE A 329 4.12 -19.11 -12.70
C PHE A 329 5.17 -20.24 -12.65
N ASN A 330 5.71 -20.58 -13.82
CA ASN A 330 6.80 -21.55 -13.99
C ASN A 330 6.51 -22.94 -13.41
N ASN A 331 5.23 -23.32 -13.33
CA ASN A 331 4.75 -24.57 -12.75
C ASN A 331 5.13 -24.76 -11.27
N HIS A 332 5.35 -23.67 -10.53
CA HIS A 332 5.56 -23.76 -9.09
C HIS A 332 4.31 -24.29 -8.38
N SER A 333 4.47 -25.06 -7.30
CA SER A 333 3.33 -25.52 -6.50
C SER A 333 2.74 -24.44 -5.60
N THR A 334 3.55 -23.42 -5.28
CA THR A 334 3.24 -22.40 -4.27
C THR A 334 3.53 -20.99 -4.78
N ALA A 335 2.64 -20.05 -4.45
CA ALA A 335 2.89 -18.62 -4.60
C ALA A 335 3.02 -17.97 -3.22
N VAL A 336 4.08 -17.21 -2.96
CA VAL A 336 4.29 -16.47 -1.72
C VAL A 336 4.08 -14.98 -1.98
N THR A 337 3.20 -14.37 -1.18
CA THR A 337 2.94 -12.92 -1.19
C THR A 337 3.23 -12.35 0.19
N ILE A 338 3.75 -11.12 0.22
CA ILE A 338 3.99 -10.40 1.48
C ILE A 338 3.37 -9.01 1.37
N ALA A 339 2.37 -8.73 2.21
CA ALA A 339 1.80 -7.40 2.32
C ALA A 339 2.43 -6.62 3.48
N ALA A 340 3.01 -5.48 3.16
CA ALA A 340 3.53 -4.56 4.16
C ALA A 340 2.46 -3.53 4.50
N HIS A 341 1.91 -3.61 5.70
CA HIS A 341 0.90 -2.70 6.23
C HIS A 341 1.55 -1.50 6.93
N GLU A 342 0.80 -0.38 7.00
CA GLU A 342 1.18 0.86 7.69
C GLU A 342 2.56 1.43 7.29
N THR A 343 2.79 1.59 5.99
CA THR A 343 4.13 1.95 5.45
C THR A 343 4.34 3.45 5.22
N TYR A 344 4.02 4.29 6.22
CA TYR A 344 4.11 5.76 6.08
C TYR A 344 5.54 6.35 5.91
N ASP A 345 6.58 5.54 6.12
CA ASP A 345 7.99 5.91 5.88
C ASP A 345 8.71 4.79 5.13
N LEU A 346 8.40 4.68 3.85
CA LEU A 346 8.80 3.55 3.04
C LEU A 346 10.33 3.47 2.85
N PHE A 347 11.03 4.59 2.91
CA PHE A 347 12.49 4.62 2.98
C PHE A 347 13.04 3.80 4.15
N LYS A 348 12.50 4.04 5.36
CA LYS A 348 12.95 3.37 6.58
C LYS A 348 12.62 1.88 6.56
N TRP A 349 11.47 1.53 5.99
CA TRP A 349 10.93 0.17 6.00
C TRP A 349 11.56 -0.71 4.93
N SER A 350 11.59 -0.27 3.68
CA SER A 350 12.20 -1.00 2.57
C SER A 350 13.69 -1.27 2.80
N LYS A 351 14.42 -0.33 3.41
CA LYS A 351 15.86 -0.48 3.72
C LYS A 351 16.20 -1.73 4.55
N ARG A 352 15.22 -2.30 5.27
CA ARG A 352 15.41 -3.51 6.08
C ARG A 352 15.53 -4.78 5.25
N PHE A 353 15.02 -4.76 4.03
CA PHE A 353 14.97 -5.88 3.10
C PHE A 353 15.83 -5.58 1.86
N VAL A 354 16.96 -4.90 2.06
CA VAL A 354 17.94 -4.66 0.97
C VAL A 354 18.79 -5.92 0.74
N ASP A 355 19.01 -6.70 1.78
CA ASP A 355 19.80 -7.94 1.71
C ASP A 355 18.94 -9.17 1.36
N ASP A 356 17.60 -9.01 1.32
CA ASP A 356 16.62 -10.06 1.00
C ASP A 356 16.00 -9.80 -0.39
N ASP A 357 16.83 -9.76 -1.43
CA ASP A 357 16.43 -9.40 -2.80
C ASP A 357 15.50 -10.43 -3.46
N HIS A 358 15.38 -11.64 -2.91
CA HIS A 358 14.44 -12.67 -3.35
C HIS A 358 12.99 -12.36 -2.98
N LEU A 359 12.78 -11.58 -1.91
CA LEU A 359 11.45 -11.21 -1.45
C LEU A 359 10.82 -10.18 -2.37
N VAL A 360 9.49 -10.25 -2.45
CA VAL A 360 8.65 -9.36 -3.24
C VAL A 360 7.50 -8.89 -2.34
N PHE A 361 7.28 -7.58 -2.29
CA PHE A 361 6.33 -6.96 -1.37
C PHE A 361 5.20 -6.25 -2.11
N THR A 362 4.00 -6.36 -1.55
CA THR A 362 2.91 -5.40 -1.77
C THR A 362 3.01 -4.34 -0.68
N TRP A 363 3.61 -3.19 -0.99
CA TRP A 363 3.74 -2.06 -0.07
C TRP A 363 2.42 -1.29 -0.02
N LEU A 364 1.66 -1.45 1.05
CA LEU A 364 0.43 -0.70 1.25
C LEU A 364 0.79 0.66 1.84
N VAL A 365 0.81 1.68 0.98
CA VAL A 365 1.31 3.01 1.31
C VAL A 365 0.26 3.88 1.97
N GLU A 366 0.73 4.72 2.88
CA GLU A 366 -0.05 5.75 3.55
C GLU A 366 0.77 7.04 3.57
N PRO A 367 0.22 8.21 3.20
CA PRO A 367 0.91 9.47 3.39
C PRO A 367 1.22 9.73 4.87
N ARG A 368 2.30 10.46 5.15
CA ARG A 368 2.64 10.80 6.53
C ARG A 368 1.56 11.69 7.11
N GLU A 369 1.15 11.42 8.35
CA GLU A 369 0.30 12.38 9.06
C GLU A 369 0.97 13.75 9.06
N GLY A 370 0.20 14.75 8.68
CA GLY A 370 0.60 16.12 8.82
C GLY A 370 0.62 16.38 10.31
N LEU A 371 1.80 16.32 10.94
CA LEU A 371 2.00 17.11 12.14
C LEU A 371 1.50 18.49 11.76
N GLY A 372 0.45 18.93 12.44
CA GLY A 372 -0.03 20.29 12.36
C GLY A 372 1.08 21.22 12.83
N ASP A 373 2.11 21.40 12.02
CA ASP A 373 2.93 22.60 11.91
C ASP A 373 2.05 23.71 11.35
N SER A 374 0.88 23.84 11.96
CA SER A 374 0.03 24.98 11.87
C SER A 374 0.80 26.07 12.57
N LEU A 375 1.63 26.77 11.80
CA LEU A 375 2.30 28.02 12.21
C LEU A 375 1.29 28.97 12.88
N TRP A 376 -0.01 28.85 12.54
CA TRP A 376 -1.11 29.55 13.21
C TRP A 376 -1.29 29.21 14.70
N LEU A 377 -0.99 28.00 15.18
CA LEU A 377 -1.02 27.67 16.61
C LEU A 377 0.00 28.50 17.40
N GLN A 378 1.16 28.77 16.81
CA GLN A 378 2.16 29.66 17.42
C GLN A 378 1.64 31.10 17.47
N TYR A 379 1.00 31.59 16.40
CA TYR A 379 0.39 32.91 16.38
C TYR A 379 -0.78 33.05 17.36
N VAL A 380 -1.61 32.01 17.53
CA VAL A 380 -2.71 31.99 18.51
C VAL A 380 -2.17 31.93 19.94
N ALA A 381 -1.14 31.13 20.22
CA ALA A 381 -0.49 31.10 21.53
C ALA A 381 0.09 32.46 21.90
N VAL A 382 0.77 33.14 20.96
CA VAL A 382 1.27 34.51 21.15
C VAL A 382 0.12 35.50 21.36
N GLY A 383 -0.97 35.39 20.60
CA GLY A 383 -2.15 36.22 20.76
C GLY A 383 -2.80 36.06 22.13
N VAL A 384 -2.94 34.83 22.63
CA VAL A 384 -3.46 34.54 23.96
C VAL A 384 -2.51 35.08 25.04
N ALA A 385 -1.20 34.87 24.91
CA ALA A 385 -0.22 35.37 25.88
C ALA A 385 -0.23 36.91 25.98
N LEU A 386 -0.20 37.60 24.83
CA LEU A 386 -0.27 39.07 24.79
C LEU A 386 -1.59 39.60 25.33
N SER A 387 -2.72 38.98 24.96
CA SER A 387 -4.04 39.41 25.46
C SER A 387 -4.16 39.23 26.98
N THR A 388 -3.54 38.17 27.53
CA THR A 388 -3.51 37.90 28.97
C THR A 388 -2.67 38.95 29.71
N ILE A 389 -1.48 39.28 29.19
CA ILE A 389 -0.60 40.31 29.79
C ILE A 389 -1.28 41.67 29.75
N VAL A 390 -1.87 42.06 28.60
CA VAL A 390 -2.59 43.33 28.46
C VAL A 390 -3.82 43.34 29.38
N GLY A 391 -4.55 42.24 29.47
CA GLY A 391 -5.68 42.09 30.39
C GLY A 391 -5.29 42.32 31.85
N MET A 392 -4.20 41.68 32.31
CA MET A 392 -3.66 41.88 33.66
C MET A 392 -3.23 43.33 33.89
N LEU A 393 -2.54 43.95 32.93
CA LEU A 393 -2.10 45.34 33.04
C LEU A 393 -3.27 46.33 33.13
N VAL A 394 -4.39 46.04 32.43
CA VAL A 394 -5.61 46.85 32.51
C VAL A 394 -6.32 46.67 33.85
N VAL A 395 -6.35 45.46 34.40
CA VAL A 395 -6.90 45.19 35.75
C VAL A 395 -6.07 45.90 36.82
N LEU A 396 -4.75 45.70 36.80
CA LEU A 396 -3.81 46.33 37.75
C LEU A 396 -3.89 47.85 37.72
N LYS A 397 -3.95 48.46 36.52
CA LYS A 397 -4.15 49.91 36.35
C LYS A 397 -5.42 50.41 37.04
N ARG A 398 -6.49 49.63 37.01
CA ARG A 398 -7.78 49.97 37.65
C ARG A 398 -7.77 49.78 39.15
N GLU A 399 -6.96 48.85 39.66
CA GLU A 399 -6.73 48.62 41.09
C GLU A 399 -5.66 49.57 41.67
N GLY A 400 -5.10 50.47 40.86
CA GLY A 400 -4.11 51.46 41.29
C GLY A 400 -2.71 50.87 41.52
N LEU A 401 -2.46 49.66 41.03
CA LEU A 401 -1.21 48.93 41.16
C LEU A 401 -0.53 48.77 39.79
N GLY A 402 0.79 48.65 39.80
CA GLY A 402 1.57 48.36 38.59
C GLY A 402 1.93 49.58 37.73
N PRO A 403 2.65 49.35 36.62
CA PRO A 403 3.40 50.38 35.90
C PRO A 403 2.55 51.41 35.14
N LEU A 404 1.25 51.15 34.97
CA LEU A 404 0.32 52.05 34.26
C LEU A 404 -0.60 52.84 35.21
N ALA A 405 -0.48 52.65 36.53
CA ALA A 405 -1.23 53.41 37.52
C ALA A 405 -0.69 54.85 37.62
N LYS A 406 -1.58 55.86 37.63
CA LYS A 406 -1.16 57.26 37.80
C LYS A 406 -0.62 57.45 39.22
N ARG A 407 0.66 57.79 39.33
CA ARG A 407 1.29 58.20 40.59
C ARG A 407 0.78 59.60 40.94
N GLU A 408 -0.05 59.70 41.97
CA GLU A 408 -0.54 60.97 42.47
C GLU A 408 0.58 61.61 43.33
N ASP A 409 1.25 62.63 42.79
CA ASP A 409 2.23 63.42 43.51
C ASP A 409 1.55 64.14 44.68
N ARG A 410 1.95 63.83 45.92
CA ARG A 410 1.62 64.65 47.09
C ARG A 410 2.88 65.33 47.62
N THR A 411 2.88 66.65 47.48
CA THR A 411 3.84 67.65 47.97
C THR A 411 3.92 67.65 49.51
N PRO A 412 5.06 68.00 50.15
CA PRO A 412 5.25 67.85 51.60
C PRO A 412 4.51 68.93 52.39
N GLN A 413 3.84 68.53 53.47
CA GLN A 413 3.12 69.42 54.39
C GLN A 413 4.09 70.05 55.41
N ALA A 414 3.98 71.37 55.57
CA ALA A 414 4.83 72.19 56.43
C ALA A 414 4.61 71.93 57.94
N SER A 415 5.73 72.01 58.67
CA SER A 415 5.89 71.90 60.12
C SER A 415 5.24 73.05 60.89
N SER A 416 4.52 72.75 61.97
CA SER A 416 4.14 73.69 63.02
C SER A 416 4.74 73.26 64.37
N LYS A 417 5.51 74.18 64.98
CA LYS A 417 6.16 74.10 66.31
C LYS A 417 5.18 73.90 67.48
N PRO A 418 5.66 73.38 68.64
CA PRO A 418 4.89 73.33 69.88
C PRO A 418 5.01 74.62 70.70
N THR A 419 3.95 74.95 71.44
CA THR A 419 3.87 76.02 72.42
C THR A 419 4.20 75.45 73.80
N GLU A 420 5.16 76.06 74.49
CA GLU A 420 5.51 75.86 75.90
C GLU A 420 5.04 77.11 76.67
N GLU A 421 4.44 76.92 77.86
CA GLU A 421 4.51 77.84 79.01
C GLU A 421 3.61 77.33 80.16
N PRO A 422 3.84 77.73 81.43
CA PRO A 422 5.04 78.36 82.01
C PRO A 422 5.72 77.53 83.13
#